data_AF-A0A222E5L2-F1
#
_entry.id   AF-A0A222E5L2-F1
#
_cell.length_a   1.000
_cell.length_b   1.000
_cell.length_c   1.000
_cell.angle_alpha   90.00
_cell.angle_beta   90.00
_cell.angle_gamma   90.00
#
_symmetry.space_group_name_H-M   'P 1'
#
loop_
_entity.id
_entity.type
_entity.pdbx_description
1 polymer ?
#
loop_
_entity_poly.entity_id
_entity_poly.type
_entity_poly.pdbx_seq_one_letter_code
_entity_poly.pdbx_strand_id
1 'polypeptide(L)'
;MVKRVLGLCALLGPGAALADEISGEWCSPDGQSLTIRDNRVVAPSGIETDGRYSRHRYEFIMPEGGPNAGAAIVLEQLSEEEVRYSIDGSAPVSWTRCRAVTS
;
A
#
# COMPACT_ATOMS: atom_id res chain seq x y z
N MET A 1 33.65 47.40 17.40
CA MET A 1 33.47 46.32 16.40
C MET A 1 32.69 45.19 17.06
N VAL A 2 31.49 44.86 16.59
CA VAL A 2 30.71 43.70 17.05
C VAL A 2 30.48 42.79 15.86
N LYS A 3 31.13 41.63 15.84
CA LYS A 3 30.89 40.57 14.85
C LYS A 3 29.63 39.82 15.29
N ARG A 4 28.53 39.97 14.54
CA ARG A 4 27.35 39.10 14.68
C ARG A 4 27.61 37.84 13.84
N VAL A 5 27.82 36.72 14.51
CA VAL A 5 27.81 35.40 13.86
C VAL A 5 26.34 35.03 13.65
N LEU A 6 25.89 35.02 12.39
CA LEU A 6 24.60 34.47 12.00
C LEU A 6 24.73 32.94 12.01
N GLY A 7 24.15 32.29 13.01
CA GLY A 7 24.01 30.84 13.05
C GLY A 7 23.00 30.39 12.01
N LEU A 8 23.46 29.64 11.01
CA LEU A 8 22.61 29.01 10.00
C LEU A 8 21.95 27.78 10.63
N CYS A 9 20.70 27.92 11.07
CA CYS A 9 19.86 26.76 11.42
C CYS A 9 19.55 25.98 10.14
N ALA A 10 20.23 24.85 9.95
CA ALA A 10 19.86 23.87 8.94
C ALA A 10 18.52 23.24 9.33
N LEU A 11 17.45 23.65 8.64
CA LEU A 11 16.14 23.01 8.71
C LEU A 11 16.27 21.62 8.08
N LEU A 12 16.47 20.60 8.91
CA LEU A 12 16.23 19.21 8.54
C LEU A 12 14.73 19.09 8.24
N GLY A 13 14.37 19.08 6.95
CA GLY A 13 13.01 18.80 6.54
C GLY A 13 12.60 17.42 7.03
N PRO A 14 11.35 17.24 7.51
CA PRO A 14 10.88 15.91 7.89
C PRO A 14 10.88 15.03 6.63
N GLY A 15 11.85 14.12 6.53
CA GLY A 15 11.67 12.95 5.68
C GLY A 15 10.43 12.25 6.19
N ALA A 16 9.42 12.07 5.33
CA ALA A 16 8.24 11.32 5.69
C ALA A 16 8.71 9.93 6.13
N ALA A 17 8.72 9.69 7.44
CA ALA A 17 8.87 8.36 7.97
C ALA A 17 7.56 7.66 7.59
N LEU A 18 7.58 6.89 6.50
CA LEU A 18 6.47 6.03 6.09
C LEU A 18 6.38 4.89 7.10
N ALA A 19 5.81 5.18 8.25
CA ALA A 19 5.56 4.19 9.28
C ALA A 19 4.59 3.14 8.73
N ASP A 20 5.04 1.89 8.56
CA ASP A 20 4.25 0.68 8.23
C ASP A 20 2.96 0.96 7.43
N GLU A 21 3.08 1.65 6.29
CA GLU A 21 1.93 2.13 5.54
C GLU A 21 1.63 1.20 4.36
N ILE A 22 0.63 0.32 4.51
CA ILE A 22 0.16 -0.55 3.42
C ILE A 22 -0.67 0.24 2.38
N SER A 23 -1.18 1.43 2.75
CA SER A 23 -1.89 2.33 1.84
C SER A 23 -1.05 2.61 0.59
N GLY A 24 -1.71 2.79 -0.55
CA GLY A 24 -1.09 3.02 -1.85
C GLY A 24 -1.48 1.99 -2.90
N GLU A 25 -0.80 2.03 -4.03
CA GLU A 25 -1.08 1.17 -5.17
C GLU A 25 -0.13 -0.02 -5.23
N TRP A 26 -0.70 -1.21 -5.40
CA TRP A 26 0.01 -2.48 -5.45
C TRP A 26 -0.24 -3.17 -6.78
N CYS A 27 0.82 -3.69 -7.39
CA CYS A 27 0.81 -4.33 -8.69
C CYS A 27 1.25 -5.80 -8.53
N SER A 28 0.43 -6.69 -9.08
CA SER A 28 0.75 -8.11 -9.22
C SER A 28 1.78 -8.35 -10.34
N PRO A 29 2.49 -9.49 -10.30
CA PRO A 29 3.35 -9.92 -11.41
C PRO A 29 2.60 -10.09 -12.74
N ASP A 30 1.30 -10.40 -12.67
CA ASP A 30 0.44 -10.68 -13.83
C ASP A 30 -0.29 -9.43 -14.36
N GLY A 31 0.05 -8.24 -13.84
CA GLY A 31 -0.46 -6.95 -14.33
C GLY A 31 -1.80 -6.50 -13.74
N GLN A 32 -2.39 -7.26 -12.80
CA GLN A 32 -3.48 -6.75 -11.95
C GLN A 32 -2.94 -5.70 -10.97
N SER A 33 -3.78 -4.75 -10.56
CA SER A 33 -3.47 -3.82 -9.48
C SER A 33 -4.63 -3.67 -8.50
N LEU A 34 -4.33 -3.12 -7.32
CA LEU A 34 -5.32 -2.63 -6.37
C LEU A 34 -4.81 -1.34 -5.71
N THR A 35 -5.71 -0.53 -5.18
CA THR A 35 -5.35 0.70 -4.47
C THR A 35 -5.99 0.72 -3.09
N ILE A 36 -5.18 0.84 -2.04
CA ILE A 36 -5.66 0.99 -0.66
C ILE A 36 -5.58 2.44 -0.23
N ARG A 37 -6.67 2.96 0.33
CA ARG A 37 -6.80 4.33 0.87
C ARG A 37 -7.51 4.24 2.20
N ASP A 38 -6.73 4.23 3.28
CA ASP A 38 -7.27 3.95 4.62
C ASP A 38 -8.14 2.68 4.60
N ASN A 39 -9.30 2.68 5.25
CA ASN A 39 -10.20 1.54 5.32
C ASN A 39 -10.95 1.24 4.01
N ARG A 40 -10.56 1.83 2.87
CA ARG A 40 -11.17 1.60 1.55
C ARG A 40 -10.14 1.00 0.60
N VAL A 41 -10.61 0.14 -0.29
CA VAL A 41 -9.79 -0.46 -1.34
C VAL A 41 -10.54 -0.49 -2.66
N VAL A 42 -9.87 -0.07 -3.73
CA VAL A 42 -10.28 -0.38 -5.10
C VAL A 42 -9.66 -1.72 -5.45
N ALA A 43 -10.50 -2.76 -5.50
CA ALA A 43 -10.05 -4.13 -5.75
C ALA A 43 -9.59 -4.31 -7.21
N PRO A 44 -8.93 -5.44 -7.55
CA PRO A 44 -8.57 -5.76 -8.95
C PRO A 44 -9.75 -5.78 -9.93
N SER A 45 -10.98 -5.96 -9.45
CA SER A 45 -12.20 -5.84 -10.25
C SER A 45 -12.54 -4.38 -10.63
N GLY A 46 -11.84 -3.39 -10.07
CA GLY A 46 -12.12 -1.96 -10.22
C GLY A 46 -13.22 -1.43 -9.30
N ILE A 47 -13.83 -2.29 -8.48
CA ILE A 47 -14.92 -1.93 -7.57
C ILE A 47 -14.34 -1.61 -6.20
N GLU A 48 -14.83 -0.53 -5.59
CA GLU A 48 -14.43 -0.11 -4.26
C GLU A 48 -15.22 -0.84 -3.16
N THR A 49 -14.52 -1.28 -2.11
CA THR A 49 -15.11 -1.92 -0.93
C THR A 49 -14.40 -1.49 0.35
N ASP A 50 -14.97 -1.83 1.50
CA ASP A 50 -14.35 -1.64 2.80
C ASP A 50 -13.29 -2.73 3.06
N GLY A 51 -12.20 -2.32 3.70
CA GLY A 51 -11.17 -3.21 4.23
C GLY A 51 -10.81 -2.87 5.67
N ARG A 52 -9.91 -3.67 6.24
CA ARG A 52 -9.51 -3.59 7.65
C ARG A 52 -8.00 -3.69 7.78
N TYR A 53 -7.42 -2.80 8.58
CA TYR A 53 -6.02 -2.88 8.97
C TYR A 53 -5.84 -3.72 10.24
N SER A 54 -4.72 -4.40 10.27
CA SER A 54 -4.05 -4.86 11.48
C SER A 54 -2.53 -4.67 11.30
N ARG A 55 -1.72 -5.04 12.29
CA ARG A 55 -0.27 -4.83 12.24
C ARG A 55 0.34 -5.59 11.05
N HIS A 56 0.87 -4.87 10.07
CA HIS A 56 1.43 -5.37 8.80
C HIS A 56 0.45 -6.19 7.95
N ARG A 57 -0.86 -5.96 8.09
CA ARG A 57 -1.85 -6.71 7.33
C ARG A 57 -3.05 -5.86 6.96
N TYR A 58 -3.53 -6.05 5.75
CA TYR A 58 -4.78 -5.51 5.26
C TYR A 58 -5.66 -6.63 4.72
N GLU A 59 -6.95 -6.60 5.03
CA GLU A 59 -7.90 -7.60 4.55
C GLU A 59 -9.23 -7.00 4.12
N PHE A 60 -9.83 -7.61 3.11
CA PHE A 60 -11.14 -7.23 2.58
C PHE A 60 -11.82 -8.42 1.92
N ILE A 61 -13.12 -8.28 1.64
CA ILE A 61 -13.87 -9.27 0.83
C ILE A 61 -13.98 -8.72 -0.59
N MET A 62 -13.59 -9.53 -1.57
CA MET A 62 -13.72 -9.16 -2.99
C MET A 62 -15.19 -8.81 -3.30
N PRO A 63 -15.47 -7.60 -3.82
CA PRO A 63 -16.83 -7.19 -4.10
C PRO A 63 -17.47 -8.04 -5.20
N GLU A 64 -18.80 -8.13 -5.16
CA GLU A 64 -19.59 -8.76 -6.21
C GLU A 64 -19.36 -8.12 -7.59
N GLY A 65 -19.55 -8.89 -8.66
CA GLY A 65 -19.45 -8.39 -10.04
C GLY A 65 -18.09 -8.59 -10.73
N GLY A 66 -17.22 -9.44 -10.17
CA GLY A 66 -15.95 -9.79 -10.79
C GLY A 66 -15.43 -11.19 -10.40
N PRO A 67 -14.25 -11.59 -10.90
CA PRO A 67 -13.58 -12.82 -10.49
C PRO A 67 -13.34 -12.84 -8.98
N ASN A 68 -13.46 -14.02 -8.38
CA ASN A 68 -13.28 -14.24 -6.93
C ASN A 68 -14.24 -13.44 -6.03
N ALA A 69 -15.39 -12.99 -6.53
CA ALA A 69 -16.43 -12.35 -5.70
C ALA A 69 -16.73 -13.16 -4.44
N GLY A 70 -16.80 -12.47 -3.29
CA GLY A 70 -17.03 -13.08 -1.99
C GLY A 70 -15.78 -13.71 -1.34
N ALA A 71 -14.66 -13.84 -2.06
CA ALA A 71 -13.42 -14.37 -1.50
C ALA A 71 -12.78 -13.38 -0.51
N ALA A 72 -12.17 -13.92 0.55
CA ALA A 72 -11.36 -13.16 1.48
C ALA A 72 -9.98 -12.90 0.88
N ILE A 73 -9.61 -11.62 0.82
CA ILE A 73 -8.31 -11.18 0.33
C ILE A 73 -7.47 -10.72 1.51
N VAL A 74 -6.21 -11.16 1.55
CA VAL A 74 -5.25 -10.76 2.58
C VAL A 74 -3.97 -10.27 1.92
N LEU A 75 -3.55 -9.07 2.32
CA LEU A 75 -2.23 -8.51 2.04
C LEU A 75 -1.42 -8.50 3.33
N GLU A 76 -0.30 -9.21 3.37
CA GLU A 76 0.67 -9.17 4.47
C GLU A 76 1.92 -8.39 4.04
N GLN A 77 2.23 -7.30 4.71
CA GLN A 77 3.38 -6.46 4.38
C GLN A 77 4.69 -7.11 4.79
N LEU A 78 5.62 -7.19 3.84
CA LEU A 78 6.98 -7.68 4.07
C LEU A 78 7.98 -6.53 4.13
N SER A 79 7.73 -5.47 3.36
CA SER A 79 8.50 -4.23 3.36
C SER A 79 7.63 -3.07 2.87
N GLU A 80 8.18 -1.86 2.83
CA GLU A 80 7.52 -0.70 2.21
C GLU A 80 7.16 -0.95 0.73
N GLU A 81 7.91 -1.83 0.07
CA GLU A 81 7.85 -2.08 -1.37
C GLU A 81 7.22 -3.43 -1.75
N GLU A 82 6.91 -4.29 -0.77
CA GLU A 82 6.45 -5.67 -1.02
C GLU A 82 5.36 -6.13 -0.03
N VAL A 83 4.33 -6.78 -0.57
CA VAL A 83 3.28 -7.49 0.17
C VAL A 83 3.12 -8.93 -0.35
N ARG A 84 2.68 -9.83 0.52
CA ARG A 84 2.13 -11.13 0.13
C ARG A 84 0.63 -11.01 -0.04
N TYR A 85 0.14 -11.34 -1.23
CA TYR A 85 -1.27 -11.34 -1.56
C TYR A 85 -1.81 -12.78 -1.60
N SER A 86 -2.93 -13.05 -0.94
CA SER A 86 -3.59 -14.36 -0.96
C SER A 86 -5.11 -14.23 -1.08
N ILE A 87 -5.73 -15.25 -1.66
CA ILE A 87 -7.18 -15.36 -1.87
C ILE A 87 -7.65 -16.61 -1.13
N ASP A 88 -8.58 -16.48 -0.18
CA ASP A 88 -9.14 -17.59 0.62
C ASP A 88 -8.07 -18.53 1.21
N GLY A 89 -6.94 -17.95 1.65
CA GLY A 89 -5.83 -18.73 2.23
C GLY A 89 -5.02 -19.54 1.21
N SER A 90 -5.13 -19.23 -0.08
CA SER A 90 -4.25 -19.77 -1.12
C SER A 90 -2.78 -19.53 -0.81
N ALA A 91 -1.89 -20.24 -1.50
CA ALA A 91 -0.48 -19.92 -1.49
C ALA A 91 -0.28 -18.42 -1.88
N PRO A 92 0.45 -17.63 -1.08
CA PRO A 92 0.59 -16.21 -1.32
C PRO A 92 1.51 -15.92 -2.51
N VAL A 93 1.18 -14.84 -3.23
CA VAL A 93 1.98 -14.30 -4.34
C VAL A 93 2.57 -12.96 -3.91
N SER A 94 3.84 -12.70 -4.23
CA SER A 94 4.46 -11.40 -3.96
C SER A 94 3.93 -10.35 -4.94
N TRP A 95 3.43 -9.24 -4.39
CA TRP A 95 3.05 -8.04 -5.13
C TRP A 95 3.95 -6.90 -4.69
N THR A 96 4.25 -5.99 -5.60
CA THR A 96 5.13 -4.84 -5.34
C THR A 96 4.37 -3.54 -5.49
N ARG A 97 4.95 -2.44 -5.01
CA ARG A 97 4.44 -1.11 -5.37
C ARG A 97 4.36 -0.97 -6.89
N CYS A 98 3.29 -0.33 -7.37
CA CYS A 98 3.22 0.03 -8.77
C CYS A 98 4.29 1.08 -9.08
N ARG A 99 5.07 0.87 -10.15
CA ARG A 99 6.07 1.85 -10.58
C ARG A 99 5.36 3.01 -11.28
N ALA A 100 5.72 4.23 -10.92
CA ALA A 100 5.35 5.39 -11.74
C ALA A 100 5.95 5.22 -13.13
N VAL A 101 5.11 5.31 -14.17
CA VAL A 101 5.60 5.39 -15.55
C VAL A 101 6.19 6.79 -15.73
N THR A 102 7.50 6.94 -15.57
CA THR A 102 8.18 8.20 -15.92
C THR A 102 8.25 8.28 -17.44
N SER A 103 7.51 9.23 -18.02
CA SER A 103 7.62 9.62 -19.44
C SER A 103 8.77 10.59 -19.67
#